data_AF-A0A1V5LA20-F1
#
_entry.id   AF-A0A1V5LA20-F1
#
_cell.length_a   1.000
_cell.length_b   1.000
_cell.length_c   1.000
_cell.angle_alpha   90.00
_cell.angle_beta   90.00
_cell.angle_gamma   90.00
#
_symmetry.space_group_name_H-M   'P 1'
#
loop_
_entity.id
_entity.type
_entity.pdbx_description
1 polymer ?
#
loop_
_entity_poly.entity_id
_entity_poly.type
_entity_poly.pdbx_seq_one_letter_code
_entity_poly.pdbx_strand_id
1 'polypeptide(L)'
;MNATEEFQRLERAEILALLAGDREVLARFGSPCALAGATPFSYPGKGPVVLFLESDGSEVRASDGGRLIKFLESQGQDLSIDPVLSRTVFHAVREVAGMGMGNGMVYMDTTLDRLAEDLARFVQAVIEIIGLRHSKYKDALVQLSRTRDGSEPSYWGEF
;
A
#
# COMPACT_ATOMS: atom_id res chain seq x y z
N MET A 1 12.63 -7.42 -17.51
CA MET A 1 13.64 -6.63 -16.79
C MET A 1 13.28 -6.66 -15.32
N ASN A 2 14.21 -7.09 -14.46
CA ASN A 2 14.02 -7.03 -13.01
C ASN A 2 14.13 -5.54 -12.63
N ALA A 3 13.02 -4.92 -12.21
CA ALA A 3 12.99 -3.50 -11.81
C ALA A 3 13.99 -3.15 -10.69
N THR A 4 14.62 -4.14 -10.06
CA THR A 4 15.66 -3.99 -9.03
C THR A 4 17.08 -3.77 -9.58
N GLU A 5 17.35 -3.94 -10.87
CA GLU A 5 18.72 -3.74 -11.42
C GLU A 5 19.15 -2.26 -11.43
N GLU A 6 18.20 -1.33 -11.40
CA GLU A 6 18.43 0.12 -11.36
C GLU A 6 18.52 0.69 -9.93
N PHE A 7 18.20 -0.11 -8.92
CA PHE A 7 18.15 0.33 -7.53
C PHE A 7 19.31 -0.23 -6.73
N GLN A 8 20.00 0.63 -6.00
CA GLN A 8 20.98 0.18 -5.01
C GLN A 8 20.24 -0.43 -3.82
N ARG A 9 20.81 -1.48 -3.24
CA ARG A 9 20.17 -2.19 -2.15
C ARG A 9 20.23 -1.37 -0.84
N LEU A 10 19.10 -1.34 -0.13
CA LEU A 10 19.00 -0.99 1.28
C LEU A 10 18.83 -2.28 2.08
N GLU A 11 19.75 -2.52 3.00
CA GLU A 11 19.63 -3.62 3.94
C GLU A 11 18.46 -3.41 4.89
N ARG A 12 17.94 -4.51 5.44
CA ARG A 12 16.79 -4.46 6.35
C ARG A 12 17.03 -3.55 7.55
N ALA A 13 18.26 -3.51 8.08
CA ALA A 13 18.62 -2.62 9.17
C ALA A 13 18.55 -1.14 8.77
N GLU A 14 18.93 -0.81 7.53
CA GLU A 14 18.87 0.55 7.01
C GLU A 14 17.42 0.99 6.75
N ILE A 15 16.54 0.09 6.31
CA ILE A 15 15.10 0.37 6.21
C ILE A 15 14.50 0.69 7.59
N LEU A 16 14.85 -0.09 8.61
CA LEU A 16 14.38 0.16 9.98
C LEU A 16 14.93 1.48 10.52
N ALA A 17 16.21 1.78 10.27
CA ALA A 17 16.83 3.04 10.65
C ALA A 17 16.17 4.24 9.93
N LEU A 18 15.86 4.11 8.64
CA LEU A 18 15.14 5.12 7.87
C LEU A 18 13.74 5.40 8.44
N LEU A 19 12.98 4.34 8.74
CA LEU A 19 11.67 4.46 9.39
C LEU A 19 11.76 5.06 10.81
N ALA A 20 12.90 4.93 11.48
CA ALA A 20 13.19 5.54 12.77
C ALA A 20 13.73 6.98 12.68
N GLY A 21 13.93 7.52 11.47
CA GLY A 21 14.46 8.87 11.26
C GLY A 21 15.97 9.00 11.48
N ASP A 22 16.72 7.92 11.28
CA ASP A 22 18.19 7.94 11.36
C ASP A 22 18.79 8.92 10.35
N ARG A 23 19.63 9.84 10.85
CA ARG A 23 20.19 10.93 10.05
C ARG A 23 21.22 10.49 9.02
N GLU A 24 21.98 9.43 9.31
CA GLU A 24 23.01 8.94 8.39
C GLU A 24 22.35 8.29 7.17
N VAL A 25 21.28 7.51 7.39
CA VAL A 25 20.51 6.92 6.30
C VAL A 25 19.75 7.99 5.52
N LEU A 26 19.14 8.97 6.20
CA LEU A 26 18.46 10.10 5.54
C LEU A 26 19.41 10.93 4.67
N ALA A 27 20.66 11.13 5.10
CA ALA A 27 21.64 11.92 4.34
C ALA A 27 21.91 11.36 2.93
N ARG A 28 21.72 10.05 2.71
CA ARG A 28 21.86 9.42 1.37
C ARG A 28 20.85 9.94 0.35
N PHE A 29 19.72 10.45 0.80
CA PHE A 29 18.67 11.02 -0.04
C PHE A 29 18.90 12.51 -0.34
N GLY A 30 19.95 13.13 0.21
CA GLY A 30 20.36 14.52 -0.09
C GLY A 30 21.07 14.71 -1.44
N SER A 31 21.18 13.65 -2.22
CA SER A 31 21.67 13.65 -3.60
C SER A 31 20.84 12.66 -4.43
N PRO A 32 20.81 12.79 -5.77
CA PRO A 32 20.09 11.86 -6.62
C PRO A 32 20.45 10.39 -6.34
N CYS A 33 19.45 9.57 -6.00
CA CYS A 33 19.65 8.16 -5.72
C CYS A 33 18.38 7.33 -5.97
N ALA A 34 18.57 6.05 -6.26
CA ALA A 34 17.51 5.05 -6.36
C ALA A 34 17.86 3.87 -5.46
N LEU A 35 17.07 3.64 -4.42
CA LEU A 35 17.32 2.66 -3.36
C LEU A 35 16.12 1.72 -3.20
N ALA A 36 16.37 0.42 -2.97
CA ALA A 36 15.31 -0.55 -2.72
C ALA A 36 15.63 -1.47 -1.55
N GLY A 37 14.66 -1.70 -0.67
CA GLY A 37 14.86 -2.52 0.52
C GLY A 37 13.60 -3.22 1.01
N ALA A 38 13.80 -4.38 1.62
CA ALA A 38 12.73 -5.16 2.22
C ALA A 38 12.39 -4.64 3.63
N THR A 39 11.11 -4.36 3.87
CA THR A 39 10.59 -4.06 5.21
C THR A 39 10.51 -5.35 6.05
N PRO A 40 10.33 -5.25 7.38
CA PRO A 40 10.04 -6.43 8.20
C PRO A 40 8.65 -7.04 7.95
N PHE A 41 7.77 -6.36 7.21
CA PHE A 41 6.41 -6.80 6.93
C PHE A 41 6.36 -7.65 5.67
N SER A 42 5.33 -8.51 5.55
CA SER A 42 5.22 -9.46 4.45
C SER A 42 3.80 -9.54 3.90
N TYR A 43 3.71 -9.68 2.58
CA TYR A 43 2.53 -10.19 1.91
C TYR A 43 2.32 -11.66 2.33
N PRO A 44 1.16 -12.02 2.90
CA PRO A 44 0.86 -13.39 3.30
C PRO A 44 1.13 -14.41 2.19
N GLY A 45 2.07 -15.32 2.42
CA GLY A 45 2.45 -16.37 1.46
C GLY A 45 3.22 -15.90 0.21
N LYS A 46 3.63 -14.63 0.12
CA LYS A 46 4.37 -14.08 -1.05
C LYS A 46 5.72 -13.46 -0.71
N GLY A 47 6.01 -13.21 0.57
CA GLY A 47 7.30 -12.66 1.02
C GLY A 47 7.23 -11.19 1.43
N PRO A 48 8.38 -10.51 1.58
CA PRO A 48 8.43 -9.19 2.19
C PRO A 48 7.78 -8.11 1.34
N VAL A 49 7.24 -7.08 2.01
CA VAL A 49 6.93 -5.80 1.36
C VAL A 49 8.26 -5.12 1.05
N VAL A 50 8.48 -4.80 -0.22
CA VAL A 50 9.69 -4.13 -0.72
C VAL A 50 9.32 -2.70 -1.07
N LEU A 51 10.14 -1.76 -0.61
CA LEU A 51 10.03 -0.34 -0.93
C LEU A 51 11.06 0.00 -2.00
N PHE A 52 10.63 0.81 -2.96
CA PHE A 52 11.47 1.43 -3.97
C PHE A 52 11.43 2.93 -3.72
N LEU A 53 12.60 3.54 -3.55
CA LEU A 53 12.76 4.92 -3.13
C LEU A 53 13.64 5.64 -4.16
N GLU A 54 13.14 6.71 -4.74
CA GLU A 54 13.86 7.55 -5.69
C GLU A 54 13.93 8.97 -5.14
N SER A 55 15.12 9.56 -5.12
CA SER A 55 15.35 10.94 -4.69
C SER A 55 16.06 11.72 -5.78
N ASP A 56 15.73 13.00 -5.91
CA ASP A 56 16.49 13.98 -6.69
C ASP A 56 17.44 14.85 -5.83
N GLY A 57 17.47 14.61 -4.52
CA GLY A 57 18.20 15.41 -3.52
C GLY A 57 17.32 16.34 -2.70
N SER A 58 16.04 16.50 -3.07
CA SER A 58 15.08 17.36 -2.38
C SER A 58 13.72 16.68 -2.16
N GLU A 59 13.20 16.06 -3.21
CA GLU A 59 11.95 15.29 -3.20
C GLU A 59 12.27 13.81 -3.26
N VAL A 60 11.41 13.00 -2.63
CA VAL A 60 11.54 11.56 -2.58
C VAL A 60 10.21 10.91 -2.94
N ARG A 61 10.25 10.01 -3.91
CA ARG A 61 9.13 9.10 -4.23
C ARG A 61 9.41 7.73 -3.62
N ALA A 62 8.51 7.26 -2.77
CA ALA A 62 8.44 5.87 -2.35
C ALA A 62 7.37 5.14 -3.15
N SER A 63 7.59 3.88 -3.52
CA SER A 63 6.55 3.01 -4.10
C SER A 63 6.69 1.57 -3.64
N ASP A 64 5.60 0.82 -3.80
CA ASP A 64 5.56 -0.63 -3.59
C ASP A 64 6.01 -1.43 -4.84
N GLY A 65 6.34 -0.73 -5.93
CA GLY A 65 6.67 -1.32 -7.24
C GLY A 65 5.52 -2.11 -7.88
N GLY A 66 4.27 -1.81 -7.50
CA GLY A 66 3.07 -2.50 -8.00
C GLY A 66 2.84 -3.89 -7.40
N ARG A 67 3.56 -4.23 -6.33
CA ARG A 67 3.46 -5.55 -5.67
C ARG A 67 2.17 -5.71 -4.89
N LEU A 68 1.61 -4.63 -4.34
CA LEU A 68 0.35 -4.59 -3.62
C LEU A 68 -0.81 -4.92 -4.55
N ILE A 69 -0.90 -4.25 -5.70
CA ILE A 69 -1.96 -4.49 -6.69
C ILE A 69 -1.89 -5.94 -7.18
N LYS A 70 -0.70 -6.42 -7.57
CA LYS A 70 -0.49 -7.83 -7.97
C LYS A 70 -0.82 -8.81 -6.85
N PHE A 71 -0.54 -8.44 -5.60
CA PHE A 71 -0.90 -9.26 -4.45
C PHE A 71 -2.42 -9.39 -4.33
N LEU A 72 -3.15 -8.26 -4.37
CA LEU A 72 -4.62 -8.25 -4.31
C LEU A 72 -5.23 -9.07 -5.46
N GLU A 73 -4.78 -8.86 -6.70
CA GLU A 73 -5.20 -9.67 -7.86
C GLU A 73 -5.00 -11.16 -7.63
N SER A 74 -3.84 -11.57 -7.07
CA SER A 74 -3.56 -12.98 -6.77
C SER A 74 -4.45 -13.58 -5.67
N GLN A 75 -5.16 -12.74 -4.90
CA GLN A 75 -6.15 -13.14 -3.90
C GLN A 75 -7.59 -13.07 -4.45
N GLY A 76 -7.77 -12.83 -5.75
CA GLY A 76 -9.09 -12.63 -6.36
C GLY A 76 -9.69 -11.24 -6.09
N GLN A 77 -8.88 -10.29 -5.63
CA GLN A 77 -9.25 -8.92 -5.30
C GLN A 77 -8.76 -7.98 -6.39
N ASP A 78 -9.36 -8.07 -7.58
CA ASP A 78 -8.97 -7.27 -8.73
C ASP A 78 -9.71 -5.91 -8.75
N LEU A 79 -8.93 -4.83 -8.66
CA LEU A 79 -9.42 -3.45 -8.59
C LEU A 79 -10.04 -2.96 -9.91
N SER A 80 -9.77 -3.64 -11.03
CA SER A 80 -10.33 -3.31 -12.33
C SER A 80 -11.75 -3.84 -12.51
N ILE A 81 -12.11 -4.90 -11.77
CA ILE A 81 -13.42 -5.57 -11.85
C ILE A 81 -14.33 -5.25 -10.67
N ASP A 82 -13.78 -4.97 -9.48
CA ASP A 82 -14.57 -4.65 -8.28
C ASP A 82 -14.53 -3.14 -7.95
N PRO A 83 -15.58 -2.38 -8.29
CA PRO A 83 -15.63 -0.94 -8.06
C PRO A 83 -15.78 -0.55 -6.59
N VAL A 84 -16.19 -1.47 -5.70
CA VAL A 84 -16.27 -1.21 -4.26
C VAL A 84 -14.88 -1.33 -3.65
N LEU A 85 -14.17 -2.40 -3.99
CA LEU A 85 -12.77 -2.60 -3.60
C LEU A 85 -11.88 -1.49 -4.15
N SER A 86 -12.01 -1.17 -5.45
CA SER A 86 -11.28 -0.10 -6.12
C SER A 86 -11.41 1.23 -5.38
N ARG A 87 -12.66 1.65 -5.09
CA ARG A 87 -12.90 2.89 -4.33
C ARG A 87 -12.35 2.82 -2.92
N THR A 88 -12.47 1.68 -2.24
CA THR A 88 -11.97 1.54 -0.87
C THR A 88 -10.45 1.68 -0.80
N VAL A 89 -9.73 0.99 -1.68
CA VAL A 89 -8.27 1.10 -1.77
C VAL A 89 -7.88 2.52 -2.20
N PHE A 90 -8.56 3.09 -3.18
CA PHE A 90 -8.30 4.47 -3.60
C PHE A 90 -8.48 5.47 -2.45
N HIS A 91 -9.57 5.36 -1.68
CA HIS A 91 -9.79 6.24 -0.53
C HIS A 91 -8.72 6.03 0.56
N ALA A 92 -8.38 4.78 0.90
CA ALA A 92 -7.33 4.49 1.88
C ALA A 92 -5.98 5.09 1.45
N VAL A 93 -5.62 4.99 0.17
CA VAL A 93 -4.40 5.62 -0.35
C VAL A 93 -4.47 7.15 -0.25
N ARG A 94 -5.63 7.76 -0.53
CA ARG A 94 -5.81 9.22 -0.52
C ARG A 94 -5.93 9.83 0.87
N GLU A 95 -6.14 9.04 1.91
CA GLU A 95 -6.16 9.52 3.31
C GLU A 95 -4.78 9.93 3.82
N VAL A 96 -3.71 9.39 3.24
CA VAL A 96 -2.34 9.75 3.60
C VAL A 96 -1.82 10.85 2.66
N ALA A 97 -1.30 11.93 3.23
CA ALA A 97 -0.74 13.03 2.45
C ALA A 97 0.42 12.56 1.57
N GLY A 98 0.47 13.03 0.33
CA GLY A 98 1.50 12.65 -0.65
C GLY A 98 1.27 11.29 -1.31
N MET A 99 0.33 10.46 -0.84
CA MET A 99 0.05 9.15 -1.42
C MET A 99 -0.85 9.21 -2.67
N GLY A 100 -0.61 8.28 -3.58
CA GLY A 100 -1.34 8.14 -4.83
C GLY A 100 -1.27 6.74 -5.44
N MET A 101 -2.10 6.54 -6.45
CA MET A 101 -2.08 5.35 -7.31
C MET A 101 -1.87 5.80 -8.76
N GLY A 102 -1.00 5.11 -9.49
CA GLY A 102 -0.71 5.40 -10.88
C GLY A 102 0.22 4.36 -11.47
N ASN A 103 0.16 4.15 -12.80
CA ASN A 103 1.02 3.20 -13.51
C ASN A 103 1.06 1.78 -12.89
N GLY A 104 -0.04 1.33 -12.30
CA GLY A 104 -0.13 0.01 -11.66
C GLY A 104 0.63 -0.11 -10.33
N MET A 105 0.91 0.99 -9.64
CA MET A 105 1.57 1.01 -8.33
C MET A 105 0.93 2.00 -7.37
N VAL A 106 1.18 1.77 -6.07
CA VAL A 106 0.92 2.72 -4.99
C VAL A 106 2.22 3.44 -4.69
N TYR A 107 2.16 4.76 -4.64
CA TYR A 107 3.31 5.61 -4.38
C TYR A 107 3.01 6.65 -3.31
N MET A 108 4.07 7.27 -2.80
CA MET A 108 4.06 8.43 -1.92
C MET A 108 5.14 9.40 -2.39
N ASP A 109 4.76 10.65 -2.62
CA ASP A 109 5.68 11.77 -2.83
C ASP A 109 5.84 12.55 -1.52
N THR A 110 7.07 12.83 -1.14
CA THR A 110 7.41 13.58 0.07
C THR A 110 8.69 14.40 -0.13
N THR A 111 9.03 15.21 0.85
CA THR A 111 10.29 15.96 0.91
C THR A 111 11.27 15.27 1.85
N LEU A 112 12.57 15.54 1.68
CA LEU A 112 13.61 14.93 2.50
C LEU A 112 13.42 15.15 4.01
N ASP A 113 12.95 16.32 4.43
CA ASP A 113 12.68 16.66 5.84
C ASP A 113 11.53 15.88 6.45
N ARG A 114 10.63 15.35 5.62
CA ARG A 114 9.44 14.59 6.05
C ARG A 114 9.54 13.08 5.77
N LEU A 115 10.58 12.65 5.05
CA LEU A 115 10.71 11.30 4.53
C LEU A 115 10.46 10.21 5.58
N ALA A 116 11.07 10.30 6.76
CA ALA A 116 10.92 9.26 7.77
C ALA A 116 9.47 9.11 8.27
N GLU A 117 8.82 10.24 8.58
CA GLU A 117 7.44 10.28 9.08
C GLU A 117 6.45 9.79 8.02
N ASP A 118 6.56 10.34 6.81
CA ASP A 118 5.63 10.01 5.74
C ASP A 118 5.86 8.56 5.24
N LEU A 119 7.11 8.06 5.20
CA LEU A 119 7.39 6.67 4.84
C LEU A 119 6.81 5.67 5.84
N ALA A 120 6.81 6.00 7.15
CA ALA A 120 6.16 5.18 8.16
C ALA A 120 4.64 5.08 7.91
N ARG A 121 3.99 6.21 7.56
CA ARG A 121 2.57 6.23 7.18
C ARG A 121 2.30 5.43 5.90
N PHE A 122 3.18 5.53 4.91
CA PHE A 122 3.09 4.76 3.67
C PHE A 122 3.13 3.26 3.93
N VAL A 123 4.10 2.80 4.72
CA VAL A 123 4.23 1.38 5.10
C VAL A 123 3.00 0.92 5.90
N GLN A 124 2.52 1.73 6.84
CA GLN A 124 1.30 1.42 7.59
C GLN A 124 0.09 1.25 6.66
N ALA A 125 -0.15 2.19 5.75
CA ALA A 125 -1.27 2.12 4.81
C ALA A 125 -1.18 0.86 3.91
N VAL A 126 0.02 0.51 3.43
CA VAL A 126 0.23 -0.73 2.67
C VAL A 126 -0.14 -1.97 3.50
N ILE A 127 0.26 -2.03 4.77
CA ILE A 127 -0.07 -3.15 5.67
C ILE A 127 -1.57 -3.21 5.94
N GLU A 128 -2.23 -2.07 6.13
CA GLU A 128 -3.68 -2.00 6.32
C GLU A 128 -4.45 -2.49 5.09
N ILE A 129 -3.99 -2.11 3.88
CA ILE A 129 -4.56 -2.58 2.61
C ILE A 129 -4.34 -4.09 2.45
N ILE A 130 -3.15 -4.62 2.77
CA ILE A 130 -2.91 -6.08 2.82
C ILE A 130 -3.86 -6.75 3.84
N GLY A 131 -4.07 -6.07 4.97
CA GLY A 131 -4.96 -6.48 6.05
C GLY A 131 -6.45 -6.40 5.73
N LEU A 132 -6.88 -5.79 4.61
CA LEU A 132 -8.29 -5.74 4.19
C LEU A 132 -8.92 -7.14 4.06
N ARG A 133 -8.11 -8.19 3.91
CA ARG A 133 -8.55 -9.59 3.99
C ARG A 133 -9.22 -9.94 5.33
N HIS A 134 -8.82 -9.30 6.43
CA HIS A 134 -9.11 -9.77 7.79
C HIS A 134 -10.24 -9.03 8.53
N SER A 135 -10.66 -7.85 8.07
CA SER A 135 -11.57 -7.03 8.88
C SER A 135 -13.03 -7.02 8.43
N LYS A 136 -13.42 -6.72 7.18
CA LYS A 136 -14.85 -6.42 6.90
C LYS A 136 -15.39 -6.74 5.50
N TYR A 137 -14.57 -7.16 4.55
CA TYR A 137 -15.05 -7.38 3.17
C TYR A 137 -15.93 -8.61 3.02
N LYS A 138 -15.61 -9.73 3.69
CA LYS A 138 -16.46 -10.92 3.63
C LYS A 138 -17.86 -10.64 4.19
N ASP A 139 -17.96 -9.98 5.34
CA ASP A 139 -19.26 -9.72 5.97
C ASP A 139 -20.06 -8.65 5.23
N ALA A 140 -19.40 -7.59 4.73
CA ALA A 140 -20.05 -6.59 3.89
C ALA A 140 -20.49 -7.17 2.52
N LEU A 141 -19.68 -8.02 1.88
CA LEU A 141 -20.04 -8.71 0.64
C LEU A 141 -21.13 -9.77 0.85
N VAL A 142 -21.12 -10.49 1.98
CA VAL A 142 -22.20 -11.43 2.37
C VAL A 142 -23.49 -10.67 2.67
N GLN A 143 -23.42 -9.52 3.34
CA GLN A 143 -24.60 -8.67 3.56
C GLN A 143 -25.14 -8.13 2.23
N LEU A 144 -24.28 -7.59 1.37
CA LEU A 144 -24.66 -7.09 0.04
C LEU A 144 -25.18 -8.20 -0.89
N SER A 145 -24.64 -9.42 -0.84
CA SER A 145 -25.15 -10.55 -1.62
C SER A 145 -26.54 -10.99 -1.14
N ARG A 146 -26.76 -11.04 0.18
CA ARG A 146 -28.09 -11.35 0.77
C ARG A 146 -29.14 -10.29 0.43
N THR A 147 -28.76 -9.03 0.34
CA THR A 147 -29.66 -7.95 -0.09
C THR A 147 -30.03 -8.07 -1.57
N ARG A 148 -29.15 -8.65 -2.40
CA ARG A 148 -29.37 -8.84 -3.83
C ARG A 148 -30.24 -10.05 -4.17
N ASP A 149 -30.29 -11.06 -3.29
CA ASP A 149 -31.10 -12.27 -3.44
C ASP A 149 -32.53 -12.16 -2.87
N GLY A 150 -32.96 -10.98 -2.43
CA GLY A 150 -34.38 -10.66 -2.21
C GLY A 150 -35.12 -11.61 -1.27
N SER A 151 -34.96 -11.42 0.04
CA SER A 151 -36.05 -11.69 0.99
C SER A 151 -36.41 -10.36 1.66
N GLU A 152 -37.36 -9.64 1.05
CA GLU A 152 -38.09 -8.62 1.78
C GLU A 152 -38.78 -9.29 2.98
N PRO A 153 -38.65 -8.77 4.21
CA PRO A 153 -39.53 -9.20 5.28
C PRO A 153 -40.93 -8.68 4.92
N SER A 154 -41.85 -9.60 4.60
CA SER A 154 -43.25 -9.24 4.36
C SER A 154 -43.84 -8.65 5.63
N TYR A 155 -43.89 -7.33 5.69
CA TYR A 155 -44.75 -6.57 6.60
C TYR A 155 -46.20 -6.72 6.11
N TRP A 156 -46.82 -7.84 6.44
CA TRP A 156 -48.28 -8.00 6.45
C TRP A 156 -48.65 -8.94 7.60
N GLY A 157 -48.75 -8.37 8.79
CA GLY A 157 -49.47 -8.97 9.89
C GLY A 157 -50.74 -8.16 10.14
N GLU A 158 -51.85 -8.55 9.52
CA GLU A 158 -53.21 -8.32 10.02
C GLU A 158 -54.10 -9.48 9.54
N PHE A 159 -54.42 -10.39 10.47
CA PHE A 159 -55.74 -10.82 10.95
C PHE A 159 -55.60 -12.11 11.77
#